data_AF-A0A4Y2JSR3-F1
#
_entry.id   AF-A0A4Y2JSR3-F1
#
_cell.length_a   1.000
_cell.length_b   1.000
_cell.length_c   1.000
_cell.angle_alpha   90.00
_cell.angle_beta   90.00
_cell.angle_gamma   90.00
#
_symmetry.space_group_name_H-M   'P 1'
#
loop_
_entity.id
_entity.type
_entity.pdbx_description
1 polymer ?
#
loop_
_entity_poly.entity_id
_entity_poly.type
_entity_poly.pdbx_seq_one_letter_code
_entity_poly.pdbx_strand_id
1 'polypeptide(L)'
;MPKRKRGITGDAASRREAIRKRERRVVETEEERSRRLSTMAQRGQDRRAEETEEQRNSRLSDMAQRGQERRAEETEEQRNSRLAVMAQRGQERRAEETEEQRNSRLAVMAQRGQRRRAEETDEQRNSRLAVMGQRSQERRAEGTDEQRNSRLSAMVQHAIERRLNVIEGQNQHQIQTFYAARTVLN
;
A
#
# COMPACT_ATOMS: atom_id res chain seq x y z
N MET A 1 25.15 44.53 -34.26
CA MET A 1 23.69 44.31 -34.21
C MET A 1 23.14 44.87 -32.89
N PRO A 2 22.20 45.83 -32.88
CA PRO A 2 21.75 46.46 -31.65
C PRO A 2 20.69 45.59 -30.92
N LYS A 3 20.91 45.35 -29.63
CA LYS A 3 19.97 44.59 -28.78
C LYS A 3 18.71 45.42 -28.51
N ARG A 4 17.54 44.90 -28.90
CA ARG A 4 16.23 45.50 -28.62
C ARG A 4 16.00 45.51 -27.10
N LYS A 5 16.02 46.69 -26.48
CA LYS A 5 15.59 46.87 -25.07
C LYS A 5 14.09 46.54 -24.99
N ARG A 6 13.72 45.45 -24.31
CA ARG A 6 12.31 45.22 -23.91
C ARG A 6 11.90 46.35 -22.97
N GLY A 7 10.86 47.09 -23.33
CA GLY A 7 10.42 48.30 -22.66
C GLY A 7 9.95 48.04 -21.21
N ILE A 8 10.41 48.91 -20.31
CA ILE A 8 10.04 48.99 -18.88
C ILE A 8 8.54 49.28 -18.69
N THR A 9 7.84 49.75 -19.73
CA THR A 9 6.42 50.12 -19.71
C THR A 9 5.45 48.93 -19.71
N GLY A 10 5.84 47.77 -20.24
CA GLY A 10 5.03 46.54 -20.18
C GLY A 10 4.90 45.98 -18.77
N ASP A 11 5.96 46.12 -17.96
CA ASP A 11 6.02 45.65 -16.57
C ASP A 11 5.11 46.49 -15.66
N ALA A 12 5.08 47.82 -15.82
CA ALA A 12 4.22 48.69 -15.02
C ALA A 12 2.72 48.44 -15.26
N ALA A 13 2.30 48.20 -16.50
CA ALA A 13 0.91 47.88 -16.83
C ALA A 13 0.49 46.50 -16.31
N SER A 14 1.34 45.47 -16.48
CA SER A 14 1.09 44.13 -15.95
C SER A 14 1.05 44.12 -14.41
N ARG A 15 1.91 44.89 -13.73
CA ARG A 15 1.86 45.05 -12.27
C ARG A 15 0.56 45.72 -11.81
N ARG A 16 0.12 46.80 -12.45
CA ARG A 16 -1.17 47.46 -12.16
C ARG A 16 -2.36 46.54 -12.37
N GLU A 17 -2.31 45.67 -13.38
CA GLU A 17 -3.36 44.68 -13.61
C GLU A 17 -3.34 43.56 -12.56
N ALA A 18 -2.16 43.08 -12.15
CA ALA A 18 -2.02 42.10 -11.09
C ALA A 18 -2.56 42.62 -9.74
N ILE A 19 -2.28 43.88 -9.41
CA ILE A 19 -2.80 44.55 -8.21
C ILE A 19 -4.34 44.62 -8.27
N ARG A 20 -4.93 45.11 -9.36
CA ARG A 20 -6.40 45.15 -9.53
C ARG A 20 -7.05 43.76 -9.48
N LYS A 21 -6.38 42.72 -9.97
CA LYS A 21 -6.86 41.33 -9.86
C LYS A 21 -6.80 40.83 -8.42
N ARG A 22 -5.78 41.22 -7.65
CA ARG A 22 -5.64 40.86 -6.23
C ARG A 22 -6.68 41.59 -5.39
N GLU A 23 -6.85 42.89 -5.58
CA GLU A 23 -7.86 43.70 -4.87
C GLU A 23 -9.26 43.14 -5.08
N ARG A 24 -9.64 42.82 -6.32
CA ARG A 24 -10.92 42.16 -6.63
C ARG A 24 -11.12 40.82 -5.91
N ARG A 25 -10.05 40.06 -5.65
CA ARG A 25 -10.12 38.79 -4.89
C ARG A 25 -10.12 39.00 -3.38
N VAL A 26 -9.72 40.17 -2.88
CA VAL A 26 -9.75 40.47 -1.45
C VAL A 26 -11.16 40.89 -1.03
N VAL A 27 -11.88 41.56 -1.92
CA VAL A 27 -13.24 42.07 -1.66
C VAL A 27 -14.36 41.14 -2.16
N GLU A 28 -14.03 40.00 -2.80
CA GLU A 28 -15.03 39.06 -3.30
C GLU A 28 -15.80 38.41 -2.14
N THR A 29 -17.10 38.19 -2.34
CA THR A 29 -17.91 37.41 -1.39
C THR A 29 -17.57 35.91 -1.50
N GLU A 30 -17.91 35.11 -0.49
CA GLU A 30 -17.65 33.66 -0.55
C GLU A 30 -18.40 32.98 -1.71
N GLU A 31 -19.59 33.49 -2.08
CA GLU A 31 -20.33 33.01 -3.25
C GLU A 31 -19.62 33.35 -4.56
N GLU A 32 -19.12 34.57 -4.71
CA GLU A 32 -18.37 35.00 -5.90
C GLU A 32 -17.07 34.22 -6.03
N ARG A 33 -16.37 34.03 -4.91
CA ARG A 33 -15.18 33.19 -4.80
C ARG A 33 -15.49 31.75 -5.21
N SER A 34 -16.56 31.17 -4.67
CA SER A 34 -17.00 29.82 -4.98
C SER A 34 -17.35 29.65 -6.46
N ARG A 35 -18.12 30.57 -7.04
CA ARG A 35 -18.45 30.58 -8.48
C ARG A 35 -17.19 30.68 -9.36
N ARG A 36 -16.25 31.55 -8.99
CA ARG A 36 -14.97 31.71 -9.71
C ARG A 36 -14.11 30.43 -9.64
N LEU A 37 -13.96 29.84 -8.45
CA LEU A 37 -13.20 28.60 -8.28
C LEU A 37 -13.85 27.42 -8.99
N SER A 38 -15.19 27.33 -8.97
CA SER A 38 -15.95 26.32 -9.71
C SER A 38 -15.71 26.43 -11.22
N THR A 39 -15.81 27.64 -11.77
CA THR A 39 -15.54 27.89 -13.20
C THR A 39 -14.10 27.51 -13.59
N MET A 40 -13.12 27.83 -12.73
CA MET A 40 -11.73 27.45 -12.95
C MET A 40 -11.50 25.94 -12.86
N ALA A 41 -12.18 25.26 -11.94
CA ALA A 41 -12.13 23.81 -11.79
C ALA A 41 -12.73 23.11 -13.01
N GLN A 42 -13.91 23.55 -13.48
CA GLN A 42 -14.56 23.01 -14.68
C GLN A 42 -13.66 23.14 -15.90
N ARG A 43 -13.17 24.35 -16.21
CA ARG A 43 -12.22 24.55 -17.31
C ARG A 43 -10.93 23.72 -17.16
N GLY A 44 -10.53 23.41 -15.93
CA GLY A 44 -9.40 22.52 -15.66
C GLY A 44 -9.71 21.04 -15.88
N GLN A 45 -10.98 20.62 -15.76
CA GLN A 45 -11.44 19.28 -16.10
C GLN A 45 -11.59 19.14 -17.62
N ASP A 46 -12.22 20.11 -18.28
CA ASP A 46 -12.42 20.10 -19.74
C ASP A 46 -11.08 19.98 -20.47
N ARG A 47 -10.09 20.82 -20.10
CA ARG A 47 -8.73 20.72 -20.65
C ARG A 47 -8.08 19.36 -20.41
N ARG A 48 -8.35 18.72 -19.27
CA ARG A 48 -7.80 17.39 -18.95
C ARG A 48 -8.50 16.27 -19.70
N ALA A 49 -9.78 16.44 -20.04
CA ALA A 49 -10.54 15.49 -20.85
C ALA A 49 -10.08 15.51 -22.32
N GLU A 50 -9.60 16.66 -22.80
CA GLU A 50 -9.09 16.87 -24.15
C GLU A 50 -7.59 16.56 -24.31
N GLU A 51 -6.87 16.21 -23.24
CA GLU A 51 -5.44 15.89 -23.30
C GLU A 51 -5.17 14.63 -24.12
N THR A 52 -4.16 14.68 -24.99
CA THR A 52 -3.60 13.46 -25.59
C THR A 52 -2.84 12.66 -24.54
N GLU A 53 -2.64 11.36 -24.77
CA GLU A 53 -1.85 10.51 -23.86
C GLU A 53 -0.42 11.03 -23.66
N GLU A 54 0.22 11.59 -24.69
CA GLU A 54 1.55 12.22 -24.56
C GLU A 54 1.52 13.46 -23.65
N GLN A 55 0.54 14.33 -23.84
CA GLN A 55 0.37 15.53 -23.00
C GLN A 55 0.08 15.14 -21.54
N ARG A 56 -0.78 14.14 -21.34
CA ARG A 56 -1.11 13.60 -20.03
C ARG A 56 0.12 13.00 -19.35
N ASN A 57 0.91 12.20 -20.06
CA ASN A 57 2.12 11.58 -19.55
C ASN A 57 3.18 12.64 -19.20
N SER A 58 3.39 13.64 -20.06
CA SER A 58 4.28 14.77 -19.76
C SER A 58 3.83 15.51 -18.49
N ARG A 59 2.53 15.83 -18.37
CA ARG A 59 1.98 16.49 -17.18
C ARG A 59 2.14 15.65 -15.92
N LEU A 60 1.87 14.35 -15.98
CA LEU A 60 2.04 13.42 -14.86
C LEU A 60 3.52 13.32 -14.45
N SER A 61 4.43 13.28 -15.43
CA SER A 61 5.88 13.27 -15.20
C SER A 61 6.33 14.54 -14.49
N ASP A 62 5.94 15.71 -14.97
CA ASP A 62 6.28 17.01 -14.34
C ASP A 62 5.75 17.10 -12.90
N MET A 63 4.53 16.62 -12.65
CA MET A 63 3.95 16.57 -11.30
C MET A 63 4.69 15.59 -10.38
N ALA A 64 5.10 14.44 -10.91
CA ALA A 64 5.88 13.46 -10.17
C ALA A 64 7.25 14.03 -9.81
N GLN A 65 7.94 14.67 -10.76
CA GLN A 65 9.23 15.32 -10.54
C GLN A 65 9.14 16.41 -9.46
N ARG A 66 8.22 17.37 -9.59
CA ARG A 66 7.98 18.40 -8.55
C ARG A 66 7.58 17.79 -7.20
N GLY A 67 6.93 16.63 -7.22
CA GLY A 67 6.62 15.86 -6.03
C GLY A 67 7.88 15.32 -5.34
N GLN A 68 8.85 14.83 -6.11
CA GLN A 68 10.13 14.37 -5.57
C GLN A 68 11.01 15.52 -5.10
N GLU A 69 11.11 16.61 -5.86
CA GLU A 69 11.85 17.81 -5.47
C GLU A 69 11.37 18.34 -4.11
N ARG A 70 10.04 18.51 -3.94
CA ARG A 70 9.47 18.93 -2.65
C ARG A 70 9.77 17.96 -1.51
N ARG A 71 9.78 16.65 -1.76
CA ARG A 71 10.13 15.64 -0.74
C ARG A 71 11.61 15.64 -0.39
N ALA A 72 12.48 15.95 -1.34
CA ALA A 72 13.92 16.06 -1.11
C ALA A 72 14.26 17.30 -0.27
N GLU A 73 13.44 18.35 -0.36
CA GLU A 73 13.56 19.59 0.43
C GLU A 73 12.82 19.54 1.78
N GLU A 74 12.12 18.44 2.11
CA GLU A 74 11.41 18.31 3.40
C GLU A 74 12.40 18.29 4.56
N THR A 75 12.09 19.06 5.61
CA THR A 75 12.72 18.86 6.92
C THR A 75 12.27 17.54 7.55
N GLU A 76 13.04 17.01 8.49
CA GLU A 76 12.67 15.77 9.20
C GLU A 76 11.31 15.90 9.93
N GLU A 77 10.99 17.06 10.49
CA GLU A 77 9.68 17.31 11.11
C GLU A 77 8.54 17.26 10.09
N GLN A 78 8.69 17.91 8.94
CA GLN A 78 7.70 17.88 7.86
C GLN A 78 7.52 16.46 7.32
N ARG A 79 8.62 15.72 7.15
CA ARG A 79 8.61 14.32 6.71
C ARG A 79 7.88 13.44 7.72
N ASN A 80 8.19 13.56 9.01
CA ASN A 80 7.55 12.79 10.07
C ASN A 80 6.06 13.11 10.18
N SER A 81 5.68 14.38 10.12
CA SER A 81 4.27 14.80 10.08
C SER A 81 3.53 14.21 8.88
N ARG A 82 4.13 14.28 7.68
CA ARG A 82 3.55 13.68 6.46
C ARG A 82 3.39 12.17 6.60
N LEU A 83 4.40 11.47 7.12
CA LEU A 83 4.35 10.02 7.35
C LEU A 83 3.28 9.65 8.38
N ALA A 84 3.14 10.42 9.46
CA ALA A 84 2.11 10.23 10.48
C ALA A 84 0.70 10.37 9.88
N VAL A 85 0.44 11.43 9.09
CA VAL A 85 -0.85 11.63 8.42
C VAL A 85 -1.15 10.50 7.43
N MET A 86 -0.16 10.03 6.66
CA MET A 86 -0.35 8.90 5.75
C MET A 86 -0.62 7.58 6.49
N ALA A 87 0.06 7.35 7.62
CA ALA A 87 -0.15 6.18 8.45
C ALA A 87 -1.57 6.19 9.05
N GLN A 88 -1.99 7.32 9.62
CA GLN A 88 -3.33 7.51 10.18
C GLN A 88 -4.42 7.24 9.12
N ARG A 89 -4.37 7.92 7.98
CA ARG A 89 -5.31 7.67 6.87
C ARG A 89 -5.29 6.22 6.39
N GLY A 90 -4.13 5.58 6.46
CA GLY A 90 -3.98 4.16 6.17
C GLY A 90 -4.71 3.26 7.17
N GLN A 91 -4.71 3.62 8.46
CA GLN A 91 -5.46 2.89 9.47
C GLN A 91 -6.96 3.15 9.38
N GLU A 92 -7.38 4.41 9.17
CA GLU A 92 -8.78 4.78 8.96
C GLU A 92 -9.39 3.97 7.81
N ARG A 93 -8.73 3.95 6.65
CA ARG A 93 -9.18 3.12 5.51
C ARG A 93 -9.28 1.63 5.83
N ARG A 94 -8.36 1.08 6.64
CA ARG A 94 -8.41 -0.34 7.05
C ARG A 94 -9.52 -0.62 8.06
N ALA A 95 -9.85 0.35 8.91
CA ALA A 95 -10.95 0.23 9.86
C ALA A 95 -12.31 0.26 9.15
N GLU A 96 -12.39 0.96 8.02
CA GLU A 96 -13.57 1.06 7.16
C GLU A 96 -13.66 -0.04 6.07
N GLU A 97 -12.66 -0.94 5.99
CA GLU A 97 -12.67 -2.03 5.00
C GLU A 97 -13.83 -3.01 5.26
N THR A 98 -14.51 -3.41 4.20
CA THR A 98 -15.43 -4.57 4.26
C THR A 98 -14.63 -5.87 4.40
N GLU A 99 -15.25 -6.94 4.91
CA GLU A 99 -14.59 -8.25 5.01
C GLU A 99 -14.09 -8.77 3.66
N GLU A 100 -14.81 -8.51 2.57
CA GLU A 100 -14.36 -8.87 1.21
C GLU A 100 -13.10 -8.09 0.79
N GLN A 101 -13.08 -6.77 1.02
CA GLN A 101 -11.92 -5.92 0.73
C GLN A 101 -10.72 -6.34 1.56
N ARG A 102 -10.92 -6.64 2.85
CA ARG A 102 -9.90 -7.14 3.76
C ARG A 102 -9.33 -8.48 3.28
N ASN A 103 -10.19 -9.43 2.93
CA ASN A 103 -9.79 -10.74 2.44
C ASN A 103 -9.01 -10.65 1.12
N SER A 104 -9.48 -9.82 0.17
CA SER A 104 -8.77 -9.55 -1.08
C SER A 104 -7.39 -8.93 -0.82
N ARG A 105 -7.30 -7.92 0.06
CA ARG A 105 -6.03 -7.30 0.45
C ARG A 105 -5.08 -8.31 1.09
N LEU A 106 -5.56 -9.15 2.01
CA LEU A 106 -4.76 -10.19 2.66
C LEU A 106 -4.28 -11.24 1.65
N ALA A 107 -5.13 -11.65 0.70
CA ALA A 107 -4.76 -12.58 -0.36
C ALA A 107 -3.65 -12.02 -1.25
N VAL A 108 -3.76 -10.77 -1.70
CA VAL A 108 -2.73 -10.10 -2.50
C VAL A 108 -1.42 -9.97 -1.72
N MET A 109 -1.46 -9.64 -0.42
CA MET A 109 -0.26 -9.58 0.41
C MET A 109 0.38 -10.95 0.60
N ALA A 110 -0.41 -12.00 0.82
CA ALA A 110 0.07 -13.37 0.94
C ALA A 110 0.73 -13.83 -0.37
N GLN A 111 0.10 -13.61 -1.52
CA GLN A 111 0.64 -13.94 -2.83
C GLN A 111 1.96 -13.20 -3.09
N ARG A 112 2.02 -11.89 -2.82
CA ARG A 112 3.26 -11.12 -2.95
C ARG A 112 4.35 -11.63 -2.02
N GLY A 113 4.00 -12.06 -0.81
CA GLY A 113 4.92 -12.69 0.14
C GLY A 113 5.47 -14.01 -0.40
N GLN A 114 4.63 -14.87 -0.98
CA GLN A 114 5.08 -16.12 -1.60
C GLN A 114 6.00 -15.86 -2.79
N ARG A 115 5.64 -14.91 -3.67
CA ARG A 115 6.47 -14.53 -4.80
C ARG A 115 7.85 -14.05 -4.36
N ARG A 116 7.93 -13.18 -3.35
CA ARG A 116 9.22 -12.73 -2.79
C ARG A 116 10.05 -13.90 -2.27
N ARG A 117 9.43 -14.85 -1.56
CA ARG A 117 10.15 -16.04 -1.05
C ARG A 117 10.62 -16.98 -2.16
N ALA A 118 9.87 -17.06 -3.27
CA ALA A 118 10.27 -17.84 -4.44
C ALA A 118 11.44 -17.18 -5.20
N GLU A 119 11.54 -15.85 -5.14
CA GLU A 119 12.61 -15.05 -5.75
C GLU A 119 13.81 -14.82 -4.81
N GLU A 120 13.79 -15.33 -3.57
CA GLU A 120 14.91 -15.21 -2.61
C GLU A 120 16.15 -15.97 -3.10
N THR A 121 17.32 -15.36 -2.94
CA THR A 121 18.59 -16.10 -3.04
C THR A 121 18.79 -17.01 -1.83
N ASP A 122 19.66 -18.02 -1.94
CA ASP A 122 19.96 -18.92 -0.81
C ASP A 122 20.50 -18.16 0.41
N GLU A 123 21.33 -17.13 0.20
CA GLU A 123 21.83 -16.27 1.27
C GLU A 123 20.70 -15.50 1.97
N GLN A 124 19.77 -14.92 1.19
CA GLN A 124 18.62 -14.21 1.73
C GLN A 124 17.70 -15.15 2.50
N ARG A 125 17.47 -16.36 1.97
CA ARG A 125 16.68 -17.40 2.62
C ARG A 125 17.32 -17.84 3.94
N ASN A 126 18.64 -18.09 3.94
CA ASN A 126 19.38 -18.50 5.13
C ASN A 126 19.39 -17.41 6.20
N SER A 127 19.61 -16.15 5.81
CA SER A 127 19.52 -15.00 6.71
C SER A 127 18.12 -14.87 7.32
N ARG A 128 17.06 -14.98 6.51
CA ARG A 128 15.67 -14.96 7.01
C ARG A 128 15.37 -16.11 7.97
N LEU A 129 15.80 -17.33 7.65
CA LEU A 129 15.62 -18.50 8.52
C LEU A 129 16.39 -18.34 9.84
N ALA A 130 17.61 -17.80 9.80
CA ALA A 130 18.42 -17.52 10.99
C ALA A 130 17.72 -16.52 11.91
N VAL A 131 17.23 -15.39 11.37
CA VAL A 131 16.49 -14.37 12.15
C VAL A 131 15.21 -14.96 12.76
N MET A 132 14.46 -15.78 12.02
CA MET A 132 13.26 -16.45 12.57
C MET A 132 13.61 -17.47 13.65
N GLY A 133 14.70 -18.23 13.47
CA GLY A 133 15.21 -19.18 14.44
C GLY A 133 15.61 -18.49 15.75
N GLN A 134 16.40 -17.43 15.65
CA GLN A 134 16.84 -16.61 16.79
C GLN A 134 15.64 -16.05 17.56
N ARG A 135 14.71 -15.37 16.88
CA ARG A 135 13.49 -14.84 17.52
C ARG A 135 12.66 -15.93 18.19
N SER A 136 12.64 -17.14 17.61
CA SER A 136 11.94 -18.26 18.23
C SER A 136 12.66 -18.80 19.46
N GLN A 137 13.98 -18.71 19.53
CA GLN A 137 14.75 -19.10 20.70
C GLN A 137 14.58 -18.06 21.81
N GLU A 138 14.69 -16.77 21.48
CA GLU A 138 14.45 -15.65 22.41
C GLU A 138 13.08 -15.77 23.08
N ARG A 139 11.99 -15.93 22.30
CA ARG A 139 10.64 -16.13 22.85
C ARG A 139 10.49 -17.38 23.71
N ARG A 140 11.31 -18.42 23.52
CA ARG A 140 11.28 -19.63 24.36
C ARG A 140 12.07 -19.44 25.65
N ALA A 141 13.14 -18.65 25.61
CA ALA A 141 13.95 -18.32 26.77
C ALA A 141 13.21 -17.36 27.71
N GLU A 142 12.43 -16.43 27.17
CA GLU A 142 11.63 -15.44 27.92
C GLU A 142 10.25 -15.98 28.35
N GLY A 143 9.86 -17.16 27.89
CA GLY A 143 8.52 -17.71 28.14
C GLY A 143 8.34 -18.24 29.57
N THR A 144 7.13 -18.07 30.12
CA THR A 144 6.78 -18.61 31.45
C THR A 144 6.58 -20.13 31.42
N ASP A 145 6.62 -20.79 32.57
CA ASP A 145 6.37 -22.24 32.67
C ASP A 145 4.97 -22.63 32.17
N GLU A 146 3.94 -21.81 32.40
CA GLU A 146 2.61 -22.02 31.85
C GLU A 146 2.60 -21.95 30.31
N GLN A 147 3.27 -20.95 29.72
CA GLN A 147 3.41 -20.84 28.28
C GLN A 147 4.18 -22.04 27.70
N ARG A 148 5.22 -22.50 28.41
CA ARG A 148 5.98 -23.70 28.06
C ARG A 148 5.11 -24.95 28.10
N ASN A 149 4.33 -25.14 29.17
CA ASN A 149 3.46 -26.30 29.34
C ASN A 149 2.31 -26.30 28.32
N SER A 150 1.68 -25.16 28.07
CA SER A 150 0.66 -25.00 27.02
C SER A 150 1.22 -25.35 25.64
N ARG A 151 2.42 -24.84 25.31
CA ARG A 151 3.11 -25.17 24.05
C ARG A 151 3.43 -26.67 23.93
N LEU A 152 3.94 -27.29 24.99
CA LEU A 152 4.25 -28.72 24.99
C LEU A 152 2.98 -29.57 24.84
N SER A 153 1.89 -29.20 25.54
CA SER A 153 0.59 -29.85 25.39
C SER A 153 0.08 -29.77 23.95
N ALA A 154 0.11 -28.58 23.34
CA ALA A 154 -0.29 -28.39 21.95
C ALA A 154 0.56 -29.22 20.96
N MET A 155 1.87 -29.33 21.20
CA MET A 155 2.74 -30.18 20.39
C MET A 155 2.38 -31.67 20.50
N VAL A 156 2.07 -32.15 21.71
CA VAL A 156 1.64 -33.53 21.96
C VAL A 156 0.30 -33.81 21.28
N GLN A 157 -0.68 -32.92 21.42
CA GLN A 157 -1.98 -33.05 20.75
C GLN A 157 -1.83 -33.09 19.23
N HIS A 158 -1.08 -32.15 18.65
CA HIS A 158 -0.81 -32.16 17.21
C HIS A 158 -0.09 -33.45 16.75
N ALA A 159 0.81 -34.01 17.56
CA ALA A 159 1.46 -35.28 17.24
C ALA A 159 0.47 -36.47 17.29
N ILE A 160 -0.45 -36.47 18.24
CA ILE A 160 -1.52 -37.48 18.34
C ILE A 160 -2.47 -37.36 17.13
N GLU A 161 -2.98 -36.17 16.84
CA GLU A 161 -3.88 -35.90 15.70
C GLU A 161 -3.25 -36.34 14.38
N ARG A 162 -1.97 -36.03 14.15
CA ARG A 162 -1.29 -36.50 12.93
C ARG A 162 -1.20 -38.03 12.84
N ARG A 163 -0.95 -38.71 13.96
CA ARG A 163 -0.93 -40.18 13.99
C ARG A 163 -2.32 -40.76 13.72
N LEU A 164 -3.36 -40.18 14.30
CA LEU A 164 -4.74 -40.57 14.07
C LEU A 164 -5.13 -40.42 12.59
N ASN A 165 -4.86 -39.26 11.98
CA ASN A 165 -5.15 -39.02 10.56
C ASN A 165 -4.46 -40.04 9.63
N VAL A 166 -3.24 -40.46 9.96
CA VAL A 166 -2.53 -41.50 9.19
C VAL A 166 -3.21 -42.86 9.32
N ILE A 167 -3.59 -43.24 10.54
CA ILE A 167 -4.28 -44.51 10.82
C ILE A 167 -5.67 -44.52 10.15
N GLU A 168 -6.42 -43.43 10.25
CA GLU A 168 -7.73 -43.30 9.61
C GLU A 168 -7.64 -43.42 8.08
N GLY A 169 -6.66 -42.75 7.46
CA GLY A 169 -6.42 -42.88 6.02
C GLY A 169 -6.05 -44.31 5.61
N GLN A 170 -5.23 -45.00 6.42
CA GLN A 170 -4.87 -46.41 6.19
C GLN A 170 -6.10 -47.33 6.29
N ASN A 171 -6.93 -47.13 7.32
CA ASN A 171 -8.16 -47.91 7.52
C ASN A 171 -9.16 -47.68 6.38
N GLN A 172 -9.36 -46.43 5.94
CA GLN A 172 -10.22 -46.11 4.80
C GLN A 172 -9.76 -46.81 3.52
N HIS A 173 -8.46 -46.80 3.25
CA HIS A 173 -7.89 -47.49 2.08
C HIS A 173 -8.12 -49.01 2.16
N GLN A 174 -7.85 -49.63 3.31
CA GLN A 174 -8.07 -51.08 3.49
C GLN A 174 -9.52 -51.49 3.28
N ILE A 175 -10.46 -50.71 3.80
CA ILE A 175 -11.91 -50.94 3.61
C ILE A 175 -12.27 -50.83 2.12
N GLN A 176 -11.79 -49.79 1.42
CA GLN A 176 -12.03 -49.63 -0.01
C GLN A 176 -11.46 -50.81 -0.82
N THR A 177 -10.24 -51.25 -0.52
CA THR A 177 -9.61 -52.42 -1.17
C THR A 177 -10.41 -53.70 -0.94
N PHE A 178 -10.91 -53.92 0.28
CA PHE A 178 -11.73 -55.09 0.61
C PHE A 178 -13.03 -55.14 -0.21
N TYR A 179 -13.76 -54.02 -0.27
CA TYR A 179 -15.00 -53.95 -1.04
C TYR A 179 -14.76 -54.03 -2.55
N ALA A 180 -13.69 -53.41 -3.07
CA ALA A 180 -13.32 -53.50 -4.48
C ALA A 180 -12.93 -54.94 -4.89
N ALA A 181 -12.15 -55.64 -4.07
CA ALA A 181 -11.80 -57.04 -4.33
C ALA A 181 -13.05 -57.95 -4.31
N ARG A 182 -14.00 -57.68 -3.41
CA ARG A 182 -15.27 -58.42 -3.34
C ARG A 182 -16.17 -58.19 -4.55
N THR A 183 -16.15 -57.01 -5.16
CA THR A 183 -16.94 -56.74 -6.39
C THR A 183 -16.39 -57.43 -7.64
N VAL A 184 -15.11 -57.80 -7.67
CA VAL A 184 -14.47 -58.46 -8.83
C VAL A 184 -14.60 -59.99 -8.76
N LEU A 185 -14.89 -60.55 -7.58
CA LEU A 185 -15.04 -61.99 -7.33
C LEU A 185 -16.50 -62.51 -7.43
N ASN A 186 -17.45 -61.66 -7.79
CA ASN A 186 -18.84 -62.02 -8.13
C ASN A 186 -19.09 -61.79 -9.62
#